data_AF-E7GB51-F1
#
_entry.id   AF-E7GB51-F1
#
_cell.length_a   1.000
_cell.length_b   1.000
_cell.length_c   1.000
_cell.angle_alpha   90.00
_cell.angle_beta   90.00
_cell.angle_gamma   90.00
#
_symmetry.space_group_name_H-M   'P 1'
#
loop_
_entity.id
_entity.type
_entity.pdbx_description
1 polymer ?
#
loop_
_entity_poly.entity_id
_entity_poly.type
_entity_poly.pdbx_seq_one_letter_code
_entity_poly.pdbx_strand_id
1 'polypeptide(L)'
;MPPSTTEKETINLIKNTMIDAHFVLDNAKPCNGIWKVLLSWEISHALVVTILYAISCVIQNNLDSPNINTYFNIFRLLTIILYVIPIVTYIITLHKTNMTLKESSFLKILLYFPIIVFIIKILFPISYYLNTEALVALYDTFPVDIFFLVIFLIQFFLYFRKNTFILLIFISVFFSIFYTIIKLISFNSLEITSLIYLQINNILPLFFHNILLELESRFHIKYLVYYFP
;
A
#
# COMPACT_ATOMS: atom_id res chain seq x y z
N MET A 1 40.23 9.29 -12.29
CA MET A 1 39.82 9.48 -10.89
C MET A 1 38.32 9.27 -10.80
N PRO A 2 37.81 8.46 -9.85
CA PRO A 2 36.37 8.36 -9.62
C PRO A 2 35.85 9.74 -9.13
N PRO A 3 34.68 10.20 -9.62
CA PRO A 3 34.19 11.53 -9.27
C PRO A 3 33.86 11.62 -7.78
N SER A 4 34.17 12.77 -7.20
CA SER A 4 33.89 13.10 -5.80
C SER A 4 32.38 13.05 -5.53
N THR A 5 31.97 12.84 -4.27
CA THR A 5 30.54 12.73 -3.89
C THR A 5 29.73 13.93 -4.32
N THR A 6 30.30 15.13 -4.22
CA THR A 6 29.70 16.39 -4.67
C THR A 6 29.56 16.48 -6.19
N GLU A 7 30.58 16.09 -6.96
CA GLU A 7 30.49 16.05 -8.44
C GLU A 7 29.37 15.13 -8.94
N LYS A 8 29.21 13.97 -8.31
CA LYS A 8 28.13 13.03 -8.66
C LYS A 8 26.75 13.61 -8.38
N GLU A 9 26.59 14.36 -7.30
CA GLU A 9 25.35 15.06 -6.96
C GLU A 9 25.03 16.14 -8.00
N THR A 10 26.01 16.97 -8.37
CA THR A 10 25.82 18.03 -9.37
C THR A 10 25.46 17.46 -10.74
N ILE A 11 26.14 16.40 -11.18
CA ILE A 11 25.84 15.73 -12.46
C ILE A 11 24.43 15.12 -12.45
N ASN A 12 24.01 14.52 -11.34
CA ASN A 12 22.65 13.98 -11.20
C ASN A 12 21.60 15.10 -11.22
N LEU A 13 21.88 16.24 -10.60
CA LEU A 13 21.00 17.40 -10.61
C LEU A 13 20.84 17.94 -12.04
N ILE A 14 21.93 18.09 -12.78
CA ILE A 14 21.90 18.53 -14.20
C ILE A 14 21.08 17.57 -15.07
N LYS A 15 21.26 16.26 -14.90
CA LYS A 15 20.48 15.25 -15.64
C LYS A 15 18.99 15.32 -15.33
N ASN A 16 18.62 15.49 -14.07
CA ASN A 16 17.22 15.62 -13.66
C ASN A 16 16.57 16.88 -14.25
N THR A 17 17.29 18.00 -14.26
CA THR A 17 16.81 19.26 -14.85
C THR A 17 16.62 19.13 -16.36
N MET A 18 17.51 18.40 -17.07
CA MET A 18 17.33 18.10 -18.49
C MET A 18 16.07 17.26 -18.75
N ILE A 19 15.79 16.26 -17.91
CA ILE A 19 14.58 15.43 -18.01
C ILE A 19 13.33 16.27 -17.74
N ASP A 20 13.37 17.18 -16.77
CA ASP A 20 12.28 18.12 -16.50
C ASP A 20 12.03 19.07 -17.68
N ALA A 21 13.09 19.55 -18.34
CA ALA A 21 12.97 20.34 -19.55
C ALA A 21 12.34 19.54 -20.71
N HIS A 22 12.78 18.29 -20.91
CA HIS A 22 12.15 17.37 -21.88
C HIS A 22 10.72 16.98 -21.50
N PHE A 23 10.35 16.97 -20.22
CA PHE A 23 8.95 16.79 -19.83
C PHE A 23 8.08 17.97 -20.30
N VAL A 24 8.58 19.20 -20.17
CA VAL A 24 7.87 20.41 -20.63
C VAL A 24 7.83 20.49 -22.16
N LEU A 25 8.92 20.10 -22.83
CA LEU A 25 9.07 20.20 -24.28
C LEU A 25 8.44 19.02 -25.03
N ASP A 26 8.57 17.79 -24.51
CA ASP A 26 8.23 16.54 -25.22
C ASP A 26 7.16 15.68 -24.51
N ASN A 27 6.54 16.17 -23.43
CA ASN A 27 5.55 15.43 -22.62
C ASN A 27 6.06 14.10 -21.99
N ALA A 28 7.38 13.88 -21.92
CA ALA A 28 7.98 12.65 -21.40
C ALA A 28 7.80 12.51 -19.89
N LYS A 29 6.85 11.69 -19.41
CA LYS A 29 6.51 11.55 -17.97
C LYS A 29 7.58 10.76 -17.21
N PRO A 30 8.40 11.39 -16.34
CA PRO A 30 9.36 10.65 -15.52
C PRO A 30 8.63 9.80 -14.48
N CYS A 31 9.11 8.57 -14.29
CA CYS A 31 8.47 7.55 -13.42
C CYS A 31 9.43 6.93 -12.40
N ASN A 32 10.73 7.17 -12.53
CA ASN A 32 11.78 6.36 -11.89
C ASN A 32 11.88 6.64 -10.41
N GLY A 33 11.73 7.92 -10.02
CA GLY A 33 11.67 8.30 -8.62
C GLY A 33 10.44 7.69 -7.94
N ILE A 34 9.29 7.76 -8.63
CA ILE A 34 8.01 7.24 -8.14
C ILE A 34 8.11 5.75 -7.83
N TRP A 35 8.63 4.96 -8.77
CA TRP A 35 8.78 3.52 -8.59
C TRP A 35 9.74 3.14 -7.48
N LYS A 36 10.91 3.80 -7.38
CA LYS A 36 11.88 3.49 -6.32
C LYS A 36 11.30 3.71 -4.93
N VAL A 37 10.58 4.82 -4.73
CA VAL A 37 9.98 5.15 -3.44
C VAL A 37 8.84 4.17 -3.11
N LEU A 38 7.95 3.91 -4.07
CA LEU A 38 6.83 3.00 -3.85
C LEU A 38 7.26 1.55 -3.64
N LEU A 39 8.21 1.06 -4.43
CA LEU A 39 8.72 -0.30 -4.30
C LEU A 39 9.46 -0.49 -2.97
N SER A 40 10.24 0.51 -2.54
CA SER A 40 10.87 0.46 -1.21
C SER A 40 9.85 0.47 -0.08
N TRP A 41 8.78 1.25 -0.22
CA TRP A 41 7.67 1.27 0.73
C TRP A 41 6.95 -0.08 0.77
N GLU A 42 6.58 -0.64 -0.38
CA GLU A 42 5.88 -1.92 -0.49
C GLU A 42 6.71 -3.07 0.09
N ILE A 43 8.01 -3.14 -0.22
CA ILE A 43 8.91 -4.15 0.36
C ILE A 43 8.94 -4.03 1.89
N SER A 44 9.04 -2.81 2.42
CA SER A 44 9.06 -2.60 3.86
C SER A 44 7.72 -2.96 4.52
N HIS A 45 6.61 -2.69 3.84
CA HIS A 45 5.27 -3.08 4.29
C HIS A 45 5.10 -4.60 4.28
N ALA A 46 5.49 -5.28 3.20
CA ALA A 46 5.47 -6.73 3.09
C ALA A 46 6.32 -7.41 4.17
N LEU A 47 7.50 -6.87 4.48
CA LEU A 47 8.35 -7.36 5.58
C LEU A 47 7.65 -7.24 6.94
N VAL A 48 7.03 -6.09 7.23
CA VAL A 48 6.27 -5.90 8.48
C VAL A 48 5.12 -6.89 8.60
N VAL A 49 4.33 -7.06 7.52
CA VAL A 49 3.24 -8.04 7.48
C VAL A 49 3.75 -9.45 7.72
N THR A 50 4.88 -9.81 7.11
CA THR A 50 5.50 -11.15 7.28
C THR A 50 5.95 -11.39 8.72
N ILE A 51 6.56 -10.39 9.36
CA ILE A 51 6.97 -10.47 10.78
C ILE A 51 5.75 -10.65 11.68
N LEU A 52 4.71 -9.84 11.48
CA LEU A 52 3.47 -9.93 12.26
C LEU A 52 2.78 -11.28 12.06
N TYR A 53 2.75 -11.80 10.83
CA TYR A 53 2.22 -13.11 10.54
C TYR A 53 2.99 -14.21 11.30
N ALA A 54 4.32 -14.19 11.26
CA ALA A 54 5.14 -15.14 12.00
C ALA A 54 4.86 -15.10 13.52
N ILE A 55 4.73 -13.91 14.10
CA ILE A 55 4.38 -13.74 15.51
C ILE A 55 2.98 -14.30 15.79
N SER A 56 2.01 -14.05 14.90
CA SER A 56 0.65 -14.57 15.06
C SER A 56 0.59 -16.10 15.08
N CYS A 57 1.40 -16.77 14.24
CA CYS A 57 1.55 -18.24 14.26
C CYS A 57 2.12 -18.74 15.59
N VAL A 58 3.10 -18.04 16.16
CA VAL A 58 3.66 -18.39 17.48
C VAL A 58 2.61 -18.25 18.58
N ILE A 59 1.76 -17.22 18.54
CA ILE A 59 0.67 -17.02 19.51
C ILE A 59 -0.38 -18.12 19.36
N GLN A 60 -0.75 -18.46 18.12
CA GLN A 60 -1.72 -19.51 17.83
C GLN A 60 -1.26 -20.88 18.34
N ASN A 61 0.03 -21.19 18.21
CA ASN A 61 0.60 -22.43 18.75
C ASN A 61 0.67 -22.47 20.29
N ASN A 62 0.44 -21.34 20.97
CA ASN A 62 0.48 -21.22 22.43
C ASN A 62 -0.88 -20.81 23.02
N LEU A 63 -1.99 -21.09 22.32
CA LEU A 63 -3.35 -20.70 22.73
C LEU A 63 -3.73 -21.18 24.14
N ASP A 64 -3.29 -22.38 24.54
CA ASP A 64 -3.58 -22.96 25.86
C ASP A 64 -2.67 -22.44 26.99
N SER A 65 -1.77 -21.50 26.67
CA SER A 65 -0.87 -20.92 27.67
C SER A 65 -1.64 -20.02 28.65
N PRO A 66 -1.36 -20.10 29.96
CA PRO A 66 -1.98 -19.20 30.95
C PRO A 66 -1.65 -17.72 30.71
N ASN A 67 -0.64 -17.42 29.88
CA ASN A 67 -0.19 -16.07 29.55
C ASN A 67 -0.73 -15.54 28.21
N ILE A 68 -1.75 -16.17 27.62
CA ILE A 68 -2.29 -15.82 26.29
C ILE A 68 -2.69 -14.34 26.15
N ASN A 69 -3.30 -13.76 27.18
CA ASN A 69 -3.67 -12.35 27.20
C ASN A 69 -2.46 -11.42 27.09
N THR A 70 -1.36 -11.77 27.75
CA THR A 70 -0.09 -11.03 27.68
C THR A 70 0.48 -11.09 26.27
N TYR A 71 0.45 -12.26 25.63
CA TYR A 71 0.90 -12.42 24.24
C TYR A 71 0.09 -11.57 23.25
N PHE A 72 -1.25 -11.53 23.38
CA PHE A 72 -2.09 -10.66 22.55
C PHE A 72 -1.82 -9.17 22.79
N ASN A 73 -1.54 -8.77 24.03
CA ASN A 73 -1.18 -7.38 24.33
C ASN A 73 0.17 -7.00 23.70
N ILE A 74 1.19 -7.86 23.76
CA ILE A 74 2.48 -7.52 23.13
C ILE A 74 2.32 -7.52 21.60
N PHE A 75 1.49 -8.41 21.03
CA PHE A 75 1.20 -8.42 19.60
C PHE A 75 0.58 -7.12 19.12
N ARG A 76 -0.40 -6.59 19.85
CA ARG A 76 -1.04 -5.30 19.54
C ARG A 76 -0.03 -4.14 19.59
N LEU A 77 0.82 -4.09 20.62
CA LEU A 77 1.87 -3.08 20.73
C LEU A 77 2.90 -3.19 19.60
N LEU A 78 3.36 -4.41 19.30
CA LEU A 78 4.28 -4.67 18.20
C LEU A 78 3.67 -4.27 16.84
N THR A 79 2.37 -4.51 16.65
CA THR A 79 1.64 -4.08 15.44
C THR A 79 1.74 -2.58 15.27
N ILE A 80 1.45 -1.80 16.32
CA ILE A 80 1.54 -0.33 16.27
C ILE A 80 2.96 0.13 15.93
N ILE A 81 3.96 -0.44 16.60
CA ILE A 81 5.37 -0.05 16.42
C ILE A 81 5.88 -0.41 15.02
N LEU A 82 5.64 -1.64 14.56
CA LEU A 82 6.17 -2.13 13.29
C LEU A 82 5.57 -1.40 12.10
N TYR A 83 4.28 -1.05 12.13
CA TYR A 83 3.65 -0.30 11.04
C TYR A 83 4.14 1.15 10.89
N VAL A 84 4.93 1.68 11.83
CA VAL A 84 5.66 2.96 11.63
C VAL A 84 6.79 2.82 10.61
N ILE A 85 7.40 1.63 10.51
CA ILE A 85 8.58 1.40 9.65
C ILE A 85 8.30 1.75 8.18
N PRO A 86 7.18 1.31 7.55
CA PRO A 86 6.89 1.66 6.16
C PRO A 86 6.73 3.16 5.92
N ILE A 87 6.20 3.93 6.87
CA ILE A 87 6.11 5.39 6.73
C ILE A 87 7.52 5.99 6.72
N VAL A 88 8.37 5.56 7.65
CA VAL A 88 9.73 6.08 7.77
C VAL A 88 10.56 5.71 6.54
N THR A 89 10.45 4.48 6.02
CA THR A 89 11.13 4.06 4.80
C THR A 89 10.66 4.87 3.59
N TYR A 90 9.36 5.16 3.48
CA TYR A 90 8.82 6.04 2.43
C TYR A 90 9.44 7.44 2.51
N ILE A 91 9.46 8.06 3.69
CA ILE A 91 10.01 9.42 3.87
C ILE A 91 11.51 9.45 3.57
N ILE A 92 12.27 8.45 4.04
CA ILE A 92 13.71 8.38 3.79
C ILE A 92 14.00 8.22 2.30
N THR A 93 13.28 7.32 1.62
CA THR A 93 13.47 7.06 0.18
C THR A 93 13.03 8.24 -0.67
N LEU A 94 11.98 8.97 -0.27
CA LEU A 94 11.55 10.22 -0.90
C LEU A 94 12.66 11.28 -0.89
N HIS A 95 13.46 11.39 0.17
CA HIS A 95 14.53 12.39 0.25
C HIS A 95 15.85 11.91 -0.36
N LYS A 96 16.12 10.60 -0.34
CA LYS A 96 17.38 10.03 -0.87
C LYS A 96 17.36 9.76 -2.37
N THR A 97 16.19 9.62 -2.98
CA THR A 97 16.09 9.24 -4.38
C THR A 97 16.26 10.47 -5.28
N ASN A 98 17.28 10.45 -6.14
CA ASN A 98 17.41 11.44 -7.21
C ASN A 98 16.23 11.30 -8.18
N MET A 99 15.38 12.32 -8.22
CA MET A 99 14.18 12.36 -9.04
C MET A 99 13.88 13.80 -9.48
N THR A 100 12.96 13.95 -10.41
CA THR A 100 12.47 15.25 -10.86
C THR A 100 11.64 15.97 -9.80
N LEU A 101 11.53 17.30 -9.91
CA LEU A 101 10.70 18.08 -8.98
C LEU A 101 9.22 17.67 -9.03
N LYS A 102 8.77 17.25 -10.21
CA LYS A 102 7.40 16.79 -10.42
C LYS A 102 7.12 15.44 -9.75
N GLU A 103 8.02 14.47 -9.87
CA GLU A 103 7.91 13.18 -9.16
C GLU A 103 7.92 13.39 -7.65
N SER A 104 8.83 14.24 -7.15
CA SER A 104 8.90 14.57 -5.72
C SER A 104 7.60 15.21 -5.21
N SER A 105 7.02 16.15 -5.97
CA SER A 105 5.76 16.79 -5.61
C SER A 105 4.59 15.82 -5.61
N PHE A 106 4.51 14.93 -6.61
CA PHE A 106 3.50 13.87 -6.65
C PHE A 106 3.62 12.93 -5.44
N LEU A 107 4.82 12.46 -5.10
CA LEU A 107 5.04 11.56 -3.97
C LEU A 107 4.80 12.24 -2.61
N LYS A 108 5.06 13.55 -2.47
CA LYS A 108 4.69 14.30 -1.27
C LYS A 108 3.18 14.31 -1.04
N ILE A 109 2.38 14.42 -2.10
CA ILE A 109 0.92 14.28 -2.02
C ILE A 109 0.55 12.82 -1.74
N LEU A 110 1.23 11.87 -2.38
CA LEU A 110 0.96 10.45 -2.19
C LEU A 110 1.34 9.93 -0.80
N LEU A 111 2.17 10.65 -0.03
CA LEU A 111 2.54 10.32 1.36
C LEU A 111 1.33 10.14 2.28
N TYR A 112 0.21 10.82 2.01
CA TYR A 112 -1.02 10.62 2.78
C TYR A 112 -1.50 9.17 2.70
N PHE A 113 -1.22 8.46 1.61
CA PHE A 113 -1.66 7.08 1.44
C PHE A 113 -0.98 6.11 2.42
N PRO A 114 0.37 6.03 2.52
CA PRO A 114 1.04 5.26 3.58
C PRO A 114 0.56 5.60 5.00
N ILE A 115 0.33 6.88 5.29
CA ILE A 115 -0.15 7.34 6.61
C ILE A 115 -1.55 6.80 6.91
N ILE A 116 -2.44 6.88 5.92
CA ILE A 116 -3.79 6.35 6.04
C ILE A 116 -3.77 4.83 6.22
N VAL A 117 -2.98 4.10 5.43
CA VAL A 117 -2.81 2.65 5.58
C VAL A 117 -2.35 2.30 7.00
N PHE A 118 -1.37 3.03 7.53
CA PHE A 118 -0.94 2.91 8.91
C PHE A 118 -2.09 3.11 9.89
N ILE A 119 -2.82 4.23 9.81
CA ILE A 119 -3.93 4.57 10.72
C ILE A 119 -4.96 3.43 10.75
N ILE A 120 -5.32 2.89 9.59
CA ILE A 120 -6.30 1.80 9.49
C ILE A 120 -5.78 0.54 10.18
N LYS A 121 -4.53 0.15 9.92
CA LYS A 121 -3.97 -1.09 10.47
C LYS A 121 -3.75 -1.01 11.99
N ILE A 122 -3.51 0.16 12.55
CA ILE A 122 -3.39 0.35 14.00
C ILE A 122 -4.75 0.58 14.70
N LEU A 123 -5.79 0.94 13.94
CA LEU A 123 -7.11 1.27 14.49
C LEU A 123 -7.68 0.10 15.30
N PHE A 124 -7.56 -1.13 14.79
CA PHE A 124 -8.04 -2.32 15.48
C PHE A 124 -7.27 -2.60 16.79
N PRO A 125 -5.92 -2.65 16.83
CA PRO A 125 -5.16 -2.68 18.09
C PRO A 125 -5.52 -1.59 19.09
N ILE A 126 -5.78 -0.36 18.63
CA ILE A 126 -6.12 0.78 19.48
C ILE A 126 -7.54 0.67 20.05
N SER A 127 -8.50 0.17 19.25
CA SER A 127 -9.90 0.02 19.67
C SER A 127 -10.06 -0.83 20.93
N TYR A 128 -9.16 -1.81 21.13
CA TYR A 128 -9.10 -2.63 22.34
C TYR A 128 -8.81 -1.80 23.60
N TYR A 129 -7.90 -0.82 23.52
CA TYR A 129 -7.58 0.05 24.65
C TYR A 129 -8.65 1.12 24.90
N LEU A 130 -9.42 1.48 23.86
CA LEU A 130 -10.50 2.46 23.94
C LEU A 130 -11.86 1.85 24.30
N ASN A 131 -11.95 0.51 24.40
CA ASN A 131 -13.17 -0.24 24.68
C ASN A 131 -14.34 0.11 23.74
N THR A 132 -14.03 0.25 22.44
CA THR A 132 -14.98 0.73 21.42
C THR A 132 -15.45 -0.42 20.52
N GLU A 133 -16.42 -1.20 20.99
CA GLU A 133 -17.06 -2.29 20.22
C GLU A 133 -17.68 -1.81 18.90
N ALA A 134 -18.20 -0.58 18.88
CA ALA A 134 -18.77 0.05 17.68
C ALA A 134 -17.74 0.27 16.56
N LEU A 135 -16.46 0.43 16.90
CA LEU A 135 -15.38 0.71 15.95
C LEU A 135 -14.96 -0.57 15.20
N VAL A 136 -15.02 -1.71 15.90
CA VAL A 136 -14.82 -3.05 15.33
C VAL A 136 -15.96 -3.39 14.37
N ALA A 137 -17.21 -3.14 14.76
CA ALA A 137 -18.39 -3.40 13.93
C ALA A 137 -18.41 -2.59 12.62
N LEU A 138 -17.94 -1.33 12.65
CA LEU A 138 -17.81 -0.47 11.47
C LEU A 138 -16.71 -0.95 10.50
N TYR A 139 -15.59 -1.43 11.04
CA TYR A 139 -14.52 -2.01 10.23
C TYR A 139 -14.96 -3.31 9.56
N ASP A 140 -15.76 -4.11 10.26
CA ASP A 140 -16.33 -5.34 9.71
C ASP A 140 -17.47 -5.09 8.71
N THR A 141 -18.06 -3.91 8.59
CA THR A 141 -19.16 -3.70 7.64
C THR A 141 -18.72 -3.08 6.32
N PHE A 142 -17.68 -2.25 6.30
CA PHE A 142 -17.25 -1.54 5.09
C PHE A 142 -15.82 -1.93 4.68
N PRO A 143 -15.55 -2.26 3.40
CA PRO A 143 -14.21 -2.60 2.94
C PRO A 143 -13.37 -1.34 2.75
N VAL A 144 -12.95 -0.75 3.88
CA VAL A 144 -12.16 0.48 3.97
C VAL A 144 -10.90 0.41 3.09
N ASP A 145 -10.24 -0.76 3.04
CA ASP A 145 -9.06 -1.00 2.21
C ASP A 145 -9.32 -0.75 0.70
N ILE A 146 -10.50 -1.12 0.18
CA ILE A 146 -10.85 -0.91 -1.25
C ILE A 146 -11.09 0.57 -1.54
N PHE A 147 -11.74 1.29 -0.62
CA PHE A 147 -11.98 2.73 -0.75
C PHE A 147 -10.66 3.51 -0.91
N PHE A 148 -9.65 3.16 -0.11
CA PHE A 148 -8.34 3.79 -0.22
C PHE A 148 -7.57 3.39 -1.48
N LEU A 149 -7.72 2.16 -1.95
CA LEU A 149 -7.19 1.75 -3.26
C LEU A 149 -7.79 2.58 -4.40
N VAL A 150 -9.08 2.91 -4.35
CA VAL A 150 -9.70 3.81 -5.34
C VAL A 150 -9.07 5.21 -5.29
N ILE A 151 -8.86 5.78 -4.10
CA ILE A 151 -8.18 7.08 -3.95
C ILE A 151 -6.76 7.02 -4.51
N PHE A 152 -6.02 5.95 -4.24
CA PHE A 152 -4.68 5.73 -4.77
C PHE A 152 -4.68 5.69 -6.31
N LEU A 153 -5.58 4.90 -6.90
CA LEU A 153 -5.70 4.80 -8.35
C LEU A 153 -6.11 6.12 -9.01
N ILE A 154 -6.95 6.93 -8.35
CA ILE A 154 -7.30 8.28 -8.82
C ILE A 154 -6.04 9.17 -8.88
N GLN A 155 -5.20 9.16 -7.84
CA GLN A 155 -3.95 9.94 -7.86
C GLN A 155 -3.02 9.50 -8.99
N PHE A 156 -2.91 8.20 -9.22
CA PHE A 156 -2.16 7.66 -10.37
C PHE A 156 -2.76 8.06 -11.71
N PHE A 157 -4.09 8.05 -11.84
CA PHE A 157 -4.77 8.53 -13.03
C PHE A 157 -4.47 10.01 -13.29
N LEU A 158 -4.53 10.87 -12.26
CA LEU A 158 -4.24 12.30 -12.39
C LEU A 158 -2.80 12.56 -12.89
N TYR A 159 -1.83 11.76 -12.42
CA TYR A 159 -0.43 11.88 -12.84
C TYR A 159 -0.20 11.31 -14.25
N PHE A 160 -0.54 10.04 -14.46
CA PHE A 160 -0.23 9.32 -15.69
C PHE A 160 -1.22 9.57 -16.83
N ARG A 161 -2.44 10.03 -16.54
CA ARG A 161 -3.54 10.24 -17.49
C ARG A 161 -3.73 9.06 -18.46
N LYS A 162 -3.64 7.83 -17.96
CA LYS A 162 -3.84 6.60 -18.75
C LYS A 162 -5.20 5.99 -18.45
N ASN A 163 -5.92 5.57 -19.50
CA ASN A 163 -7.25 4.95 -19.39
C ASN A 163 -7.22 3.63 -18.59
N THR A 164 -6.07 2.97 -18.48
CA THR A 164 -5.89 1.77 -17.65
C THR A 164 -6.26 2.02 -16.19
N PHE A 165 -5.95 3.20 -15.65
CA PHE A 165 -6.30 3.54 -14.27
C PHE A 165 -7.81 3.77 -14.09
N ILE A 166 -8.50 4.32 -15.10
CA ILE A 166 -9.96 4.45 -15.08
C ILE A 166 -10.60 3.06 -15.01
N LEU A 167 -10.11 2.12 -15.83
CA LEU A 167 -10.59 0.75 -15.84
C LEU A 167 -10.34 0.07 -14.49
N LEU A 168 -9.14 0.23 -13.90
CA LEU A 168 -8.85 -0.29 -12.56
C LEU A 168 -9.78 0.31 -11.49
N ILE A 169 -10.00 1.63 -11.50
CA ILE A 169 -10.94 2.30 -10.58
C ILE A 169 -12.34 1.68 -10.70
N PHE A 170 -12.83 1.49 -11.93
CA PHE A 170 -14.14 0.90 -12.17
C PHE A 170 -14.24 -0.53 -11.61
N ILE A 171 -13.24 -1.38 -11.86
CA ILE A 171 -13.20 -2.75 -11.32
C ILE A 171 -13.17 -2.71 -9.79
N SER A 172 -12.37 -1.82 -9.18
CA SER A 172 -12.29 -1.70 -7.71
C SER A 172 -13.60 -1.27 -7.07
N VAL A 173 -14.30 -0.30 -7.68
CA VAL A 173 -15.63 0.13 -7.21
C VAL A 173 -16.65 -1.00 -7.35
N PHE A 174 -16.67 -1.67 -8.51
CA PHE A 174 -17.55 -2.82 -8.74
C PHE A 174 -17.31 -3.94 -7.73
N PHE A 175 -16.04 -4.26 -7.46
CA PHE A 175 -15.65 -5.27 -6.48
C PHE A 175 -16.07 -4.87 -5.05
N SER A 176 -15.97 -3.59 -4.68
CA SER A 176 -16.47 -3.09 -3.38
C SER A 176 -17.98 -3.29 -3.21
N ILE A 177 -18.75 -2.96 -4.24
CA ILE A 177 -20.22 -3.15 -4.25
C ILE A 177 -20.55 -4.65 -4.14
N PHE A 178 -19.86 -5.48 -4.91
CA PHE A 178 -20.07 -6.92 -4.88
C PHE A 178 -19.73 -7.53 -3.50
N TYR A 179 -18.59 -7.14 -2.91
CA TYR A 179 -18.16 -7.58 -1.59
C TYR A 179 -19.18 -7.19 -0.50
N THR A 180 -19.67 -5.96 -0.51
CA THR A 180 -20.66 -5.48 0.47
C THR A 180 -22.00 -6.20 0.33
N ILE A 181 -22.48 -6.46 -0.90
CA ILE A 181 -23.70 -7.24 -1.14
C ILE A 181 -23.56 -8.66 -0.58
N ILE A 182 -22.46 -9.35 -0.87
CA ILE A 182 -22.25 -10.71 -0.36
C ILE A 182 -22.20 -10.71 1.17
N LYS A 183 -21.50 -9.74 1.77
CA LYS A 183 -21.39 -9.64 3.24
C LYS A 183 -22.77 -9.44 3.88
N LEU A 184 -23.61 -8.60 3.28
CA LEU A 184 -24.98 -8.34 3.73
C LEU A 184 -25.88 -9.58 3.60
N ILE A 185 -25.76 -10.34 2.51
CA ILE A 185 -26.46 -11.64 2.36
C ILE A 185 -26.00 -12.63 3.42
N SER A 186 -24.69 -12.74 3.65
CA SER A 186 -24.12 -13.68 4.63
C SER A 186 -24.55 -13.40 6.06
N PHE A 187 -24.71 -12.12 6.43
CA PHE A 187 -25.16 -11.71 7.76
C PHE A 187 -26.64 -12.07 8.02
N ASN A 188 -27.46 -12.12 6.98
CA ASN A 188 -28.91 -12.42 7.08
C ASN A 188 -29.22 -13.92 7.03
N SER A 189 -28.27 -14.77 6.65
CA SER A 189 -28.45 -16.22 6.61
C SER A 189 -27.92 -16.84 7.91
N LEU A 190 -28.77 -17.44 8.74
CA LEU A 190 -28.37 -18.01 10.04
C LEU A 190 -27.46 -19.25 9.95
N GLU A 191 -27.33 -19.89 8.78
CA GLU A 191 -26.75 -21.25 8.66
C GLU A 191 -25.57 -21.40 7.69
N ILE A 192 -25.16 -20.37 6.93
CA ILE A 192 -24.12 -20.48 5.87
C ILE A 192 -22.75 -19.87 6.32
N THR A 193 -22.60 -19.56 7.60
CA THR A 193 -21.91 -18.33 8.01
C THR A 193 -20.41 -18.39 8.25
N SER A 194 -19.76 -19.55 8.38
CA SER A 194 -18.32 -19.57 8.71
C SER A 194 -17.40 -19.76 7.49
N LEU A 195 -17.74 -20.69 6.60
CA LEU A 195 -16.86 -21.11 5.50
C LEU A 195 -16.88 -20.13 4.31
N ILE A 196 -18.07 -19.66 3.93
CA ILE A 196 -18.23 -18.62 2.90
C ILE A 196 -17.65 -17.29 3.39
N TYR A 197 -17.88 -16.94 4.66
CA TYR A 197 -17.31 -15.72 5.29
C TYR A 197 -15.77 -15.73 5.31
N LEU A 198 -15.15 -16.86 5.69
CA LEU A 198 -13.69 -17.05 5.64
C LEU A 198 -13.14 -16.95 4.20
N GLN A 199 -13.82 -17.55 3.23
CA GLN A 199 -13.41 -17.47 1.82
C GLN A 199 -13.52 -16.04 1.28
N ILE A 200 -14.56 -15.30 1.63
CA ILE A 200 -14.75 -13.89 1.21
C ILE A 200 -13.67 -12.98 1.80
N ASN A 201 -13.32 -13.15 3.08
CA ASN A 201 -12.25 -12.38 3.71
C ASN A 201 -10.87 -12.69 3.12
N ASN A 202 -10.67 -13.89 2.55
CA ASN A 202 -9.43 -14.26 1.86
C ASN A 202 -9.34 -13.73 0.40
N ILE A 203 -10.47 -13.45 -0.27
CA ILE A 203 -10.48 -12.93 -1.65
C ILE A 203 -9.99 -11.48 -1.71
N LEU A 204 -10.26 -10.67 -0.67
CA LEU A 204 -9.93 -9.25 -0.63
C LEU A 204 -8.40 -8.97 -0.65
N PRO A 205 -7.56 -9.65 0.17
CA PRO A 205 -6.11 -9.55 0.04
C PRO A 205 -5.57 -10.03 -1.31
N LEU A 206 -6.12 -11.12 -1.87
CA LEU A 206 -5.72 -11.66 -3.18
C LEU A 206 -6.00 -10.67 -4.33
N PHE A 207 -7.16 -10.01 -4.28
CA PHE A 207 -7.53 -9.01 -5.28
C PHE A 207 -6.62 -7.78 -5.23
N PHE A 208 -6.27 -7.32 -4.03
CA PHE A 208 -5.34 -6.20 -3.82
C PHE A 208 -3.94 -6.54 -4.36
N HIS A 209 -3.44 -7.75 -4.04
CA HIS A 209 -2.15 -8.25 -4.52
C HIS A 209 -2.12 -8.36 -6.06
N ASN A 210 -3.19 -8.86 -6.67
CA ASN A 210 -3.28 -9.00 -8.12
C ASN A 210 -3.34 -7.65 -8.86
N ILE A 211 -4.00 -6.63 -8.29
CA ILE A 211 -3.97 -5.27 -8.86
C ILE A 211 -2.55 -4.69 -8.79
N LEU A 212 -1.84 -4.92 -7.68
CA LEU A 212 -0.47 -4.46 -7.51
C LEU A 212 0.48 -5.12 -8.51
N LEU A 213 0.37 -6.44 -8.70
CA LEU A 213 1.14 -7.19 -9.70
C LEU A 213 0.84 -6.73 -11.14
N GLU A 214 -0.42 -6.41 -11.46
CA GLU A 214 -0.79 -5.90 -12.79
C GLU A 214 -0.25 -4.47 -13.03
N LEU A 215 -0.14 -3.66 -11.96
CA LEU A 215 0.53 -2.37 -12.01
C LEU A 215 2.06 -2.53 -12.20
N GLU A 216 2.68 -3.52 -11.58
CA GLU A 216 4.10 -3.82 -11.81
C GLU A 216 4.34 -4.34 -13.24
N SER A 217 3.53 -5.30 -13.72
CA SER A 217 3.72 -5.97 -15.02
C SER A 217 3.58 -5.01 -16.20
N ARG A 218 2.54 -4.16 -16.24
CA ARG A 218 2.29 -3.25 -17.36
C ARG A 218 3.30 -2.10 -17.47
N PHE A 219 3.98 -1.78 -16.38
CA PHE A 219 5.00 -0.74 -16.37
C PHE A 219 6.41 -1.30 -16.57
N HIS A 220 6.70 -2.54 -16.13
CA HIS A 220 7.90 -3.28 -16.51
C HIS A 220 7.94 -3.62 -18.01
N ILE A 221 6.80 -3.98 -18.62
CA ILE A 221 6.73 -4.29 -20.07
C ILE A 221 7.03 -3.04 -20.92
N LYS A 222 6.59 -1.85 -20.50
CA LYS A 222 6.99 -0.60 -21.17
C LYS A 222 8.47 -0.27 -20.94
N TYR A 223 9.05 -0.70 -19.83
CA TYR A 223 10.46 -0.49 -19.51
C TYR A 223 11.39 -1.37 -20.36
N LEU A 224 11.02 -2.63 -20.59
CA LEU A 224 11.76 -3.53 -21.50
C LEU A 224 11.71 -3.06 -22.95
N VAL A 225 10.59 -2.48 -23.40
CA VAL A 225 10.43 -1.97 -24.78
C VAL A 225 11.16 -0.64 -25.03
N TYR A 226 11.46 0.15 -23.99
CA TYR A 226 12.16 1.43 -24.13
C TYR A 226 13.66 1.40 -23.76
N TYR A 227 14.16 0.33 -23.13
CA TYR A 227 15.57 0.18 -22.75
C TYR A 227 16.31 -0.99 -23.42
N PHE A 228 15.66 -1.73 -24.32
CA PHE A 228 16.33 -2.60 -25.30
C PHE A 228 16.08 -2.05 -26.72
N PRO A 229 16.95 -1.19 -27.25
CA PRO A 229 17.36 -1.32 -28.65
C PRO A 229 18.07 -2.66 -28.88
#